data_AF-A0A3N5UFQ2-F1
#
_entry.id   AF-A0A3N5UFQ2-F1
#
_cell.length_a   1.000
_cell.length_b   1.000
_cell.length_c   1.000
_cell.angle_alpha   90.00
_cell.angle_beta   90.00
_cell.angle_gamma   90.00
#
_symmetry.space_group_name_H-M   'P 1'
#
loop_
_entity.id
_entity.type
_entity.pdbx_description
1 polymer ?
#
loop_
_entity_poly.entity_id
_entity_poly.type
_entity_poly.pdbx_seq_one_letter_code
_entity_poly.pdbx_strand_id
1 'polypeptide(L)'
;MRKSQARSSSSASVDRAVLFNFLRIPIGIFFFLLGLYGVLPTIDEGAFTLVYEGNMQWLEVIFGVCEMIAGVIILVALFAFISRKIMKMVSLTVLVFWLLRILITKLLFLGLYGGFVPNFAMWFLMLSAEAIIAAALYIFYRSYP
;
A
#
# COMPACT_ATOMS: atom_id res chain seq x y z
N MET A 1 6.10 18.32 40.88
CA MET A 1 5.20 17.57 39.97
C MET A 1 5.36 17.88 38.47
N ARG A 2 5.73 19.09 38.02
CA ARG A 2 5.89 19.43 36.57
C ARG A 2 6.95 18.62 35.78
N LYS A 3 8.02 18.12 36.41
CA LYS A 3 9.09 17.37 35.71
C LYS A 3 8.67 15.95 35.25
N SER A 4 7.65 15.36 35.87
CA SER A 4 7.15 14.02 35.51
C SER A 4 6.33 14.05 34.21
N GLN A 5 5.55 15.11 34.00
CA GLN A 5 4.66 15.26 32.85
C GLN A 5 5.44 15.54 31.54
N ALA A 6 6.54 16.29 31.63
CA ALA A 6 7.42 16.58 30.48
C ALA A 6 8.22 15.34 30.01
N ARG A 7 8.56 14.40 30.91
CA ARG A 7 9.22 13.13 30.53
C ARG A 7 8.26 12.17 29.82
N SER A 8 6.99 12.14 30.24
CA SER A 8 5.95 11.31 29.63
C SER A 8 5.66 11.73 28.17
N SER A 9 5.59 13.04 27.88
CA SER A 9 5.35 13.52 26.52
C SER A 9 6.53 13.28 25.57
N SER A 10 7.77 13.32 26.09
CA SER A 10 8.98 13.08 25.31
C SER A 10 9.15 11.61 24.91
N SER A 11 8.95 10.67 25.84
CA SER A 11 9.01 9.22 25.52
C SER A 11 7.97 8.83 24.48
N ALA A 12 6.72 9.27 24.65
CA ALA A 12 5.65 8.96 23.69
C ALA A 12 5.92 9.48 22.27
N SER A 13 6.67 10.58 22.13
CA SER A 13 7.04 11.12 20.81
C SER A 13 8.15 10.32 20.12
N VAL A 14 9.10 9.80 20.90
CA VAL A 14 10.19 8.94 20.40
C VAL A 14 9.63 7.58 19.99
N ASP A 15 8.77 6.98 20.81
CA ASP A 15 8.15 5.67 20.54
C ASP A 15 7.33 5.71 19.25
N ARG A 16 6.60 6.82 19.00
CA ARG A 16 5.85 7.03 17.75
C ARG A 16 6.77 7.13 16.53
N ALA A 17 7.90 7.81 16.64
CA ALA A 17 8.84 7.95 15.53
C ALA A 17 9.49 6.61 15.15
N VAL A 18 9.85 5.80 16.15
CA VAL A 18 10.39 4.46 15.93
C VAL A 18 9.35 3.55 15.29
N LEU A 19 8.12 3.53 15.81
CA LEU A 19 7.03 2.72 15.26
C LEU A 19 6.75 3.08 13.80
N PHE A 20 6.81 4.37 13.48
CA PHE A 20 6.57 4.87 12.14
C PHE A 20 7.67 4.48 11.15
N ASN A 21 8.94 4.57 11.57
CA ASN A 21 10.05 4.08 10.76
C ASN A 21 9.99 2.57 10.56
N PHE A 22 9.54 1.83 11.58
CA PHE A 22 9.34 0.39 11.49
C PHE A 22 8.24 -0.01 10.51
N LEU A 23 7.18 0.81 10.38
CA LEU A 23 6.10 0.60 9.41
C LEU A 23 6.50 1.02 7.98
N ARG A 24 7.35 2.05 7.83
CA ARG A 24 7.81 2.55 6.52
C ARG A 24 8.56 1.51 5.70
N ILE A 25 9.46 0.78 6.34
CA ILE A 25 10.32 -0.21 5.68
C ILE A 25 9.48 -1.30 4.98
N PRO A 26 8.60 -2.04 5.67
CA PRO A 26 7.80 -3.09 5.03
C PRO A 26 6.82 -2.51 4.01
N ILE A 27 6.23 -1.33 4.23
CA ILE A 27 5.36 -0.70 3.23
C ILE A 27 6.16 -0.34 1.97
N GLY A 28 7.33 0.27 2.12
CA GLY A 28 8.18 0.64 1.00
C GLY A 28 8.65 -0.57 0.19
N ILE A 29 9.11 -1.63 0.87
CA ILE A 29 9.49 -2.91 0.23
C ILE A 29 8.28 -3.54 -0.45
N PHE A 30 7.13 -3.60 0.22
CA PHE A 30 5.90 -4.18 -0.32
C PHE A 30 5.49 -3.51 -1.62
N PHE A 31 5.40 -2.18 -1.64
CA PHE A 31 5.05 -1.42 -2.86
C PHE A 31 6.09 -1.53 -3.96
N PHE A 32 7.37 -1.55 -3.61
CA PHE A 32 8.44 -1.74 -4.58
C PHE A 32 8.34 -3.10 -5.27
N LEU A 33 8.24 -4.18 -4.49
CA LEU A 33 8.12 -5.54 -5.02
C LEU A 33 6.84 -5.70 -5.83
N LEU A 34 5.72 -5.23 -5.29
CA LEU A 34 4.44 -5.33 -5.97
C LEU A 34 4.44 -4.56 -7.30
N GLY A 35 5.07 -3.39 -7.34
CA GLY A 35 5.27 -2.65 -8.58
C GLY A 35 6.19 -3.35 -9.57
N LEU A 36 7.27 -3.97 -9.08
CA LEU A 36 8.17 -4.79 -9.89
C LEU A 36 7.44 -5.97 -10.54
N TYR A 37 6.57 -6.65 -9.79
CA TYR A 37 5.72 -7.73 -10.33
C TYR A 37 4.74 -7.21 -11.40
N GLY A 38 4.13 -6.05 -11.20
CA GLY A 38 3.24 -5.45 -12.21
C GLY A 38 3.95 -5.05 -13.52
N VAL A 39 5.25 -4.75 -13.44
CA VAL A 39 6.07 -4.39 -14.62
C VAL A 39 6.67 -5.62 -15.32
N LEU A 40 6.86 -6.74 -14.60
CA LEU A 40 7.43 -7.98 -15.12
C LEU A 40 6.34 -9.05 -15.31
N PRO A 41 5.57 -9.01 -16.42
CA PRO A 41 4.45 -9.93 -16.66
C PRO A 41 4.86 -11.39 -16.89
N THR A 42 6.16 -11.67 -17.01
CA THR A 42 6.73 -13.02 -17.15
C THR A 42 6.93 -13.74 -15.82
N ILE A 43 6.80 -13.05 -14.69
CA ILE A 43 6.77 -13.68 -13.38
C ILE A 43 5.32 -13.99 -13.08
N ASP A 44 4.90 -15.19 -13.50
CA ASP A 44 3.66 -15.76 -13.02
C ASP A 44 3.77 -15.89 -11.49
N GLU A 45 2.66 -15.65 -10.78
CA GLU A 45 2.38 -15.95 -9.36
C GLU A 45 2.10 -14.76 -8.41
N GLY A 46 0.86 -14.73 -7.90
CA GLY A 46 0.49 -14.09 -6.63
C GLY A 46 -0.98 -13.69 -6.52
N ALA A 47 -1.56 -13.77 -5.31
CA ALA A 47 -2.95 -13.41 -4.94
C ALA A 47 -3.43 -11.98 -5.29
N PHE A 48 -2.52 -11.16 -5.80
CA PHE A 48 -2.71 -9.74 -6.07
C PHE A 48 -2.62 -9.38 -7.56
N THR A 49 -2.39 -10.32 -8.47
CA THR A 49 -2.36 -10.02 -9.92
C THR A 49 -3.61 -9.26 -10.38
N LEU A 50 -3.41 -8.31 -11.31
CA LEU A 50 -4.51 -7.60 -11.98
C LEU A 50 -5.05 -8.39 -13.17
N VAL A 51 -4.35 -9.46 -13.59
CA VAL A 51 -4.67 -10.25 -14.79
C VAL A 51 -6.04 -10.91 -14.68
N TYR A 52 -6.98 -10.32 -15.40
CA TYR A 52 -8.14 -10.98 -15.97
C TYR A 52 -7.86 -11.19 -17.47
N GLU A 53 -7.93 -12.45 -17.93
CA GLU A 53 -7.89 -12.93 -19.32
C GLU A 53 -7.48 -11.90 -20.40
N GLY A 54 -6.16 -11.69 -20.61
CA GLY A 54 -5.54 -11.08 -21.81
C GLY A 54 -5.89 -9.62 -22.16
N ASN A 55 -6.89 -9.07 -21.49
CA ASN A 55 -7.66 -7.87 -21.77
C ASN A 55 -7.12 -6.51 -21.35
N MET A 56 -6.13 -6.46 -20.44
CA MET A 56 -5.77 -5.25 -19.66
C MET A 56 -4.32 -5.22 -19.18
N GLN A 57 -3.39 -5.90 -19.87
CA GLN A 57 -1.98 -6.00 -19.44
C GLN A 57 -1.27 -4.65 -19.27
N TRP A 58 -1.64 -3.64 -20.07
CA TRP A 58 -1.11 -2.27 -19.98
C TRP A 58 -1.55 -1.57 -18.70
N LEU A 59 -2.73 -1.88 -18.17
CA LEU A 59 -3.22 -1.32 -16.92
C LEU A 59 -2.35 -1.80 -15.76
N GLU A 60 -2.04 -3.09 -15.73
CA GLU A 60 -1.14 -3.69 -14.73
C GLU A 60 0.25 -3.08 -14.76
N VAL A 61 0.81 -2.83 -15.95
CA VAL A 61 2.09 -2.12 -16.09
C VAL A 61 2.01 -0.69 -15.55
N ILE A 62 0.93 0.05 -15.83
CA ILE A 62 0.75 1.42 -15.32
C ILE A 62 0.68 1.42 -13.80
N PHE A 63 -0.15 0.56 -13.21
CA PHE A 63 -0.24 0.40 -11.76
C PHE A 63 1.13 0.00 -11.17
N GLY A 64 1.81 -0.97 -11.80
CA GLY A 64 3.11 -1.46 -11.37
C GLY A 64 4.18 -0.38 -11.37
N VAL A 65 4.26 0.45 -12.43
CA VAL A 65 5.19 1.59 -12.47
C VAL A 65 4.88 2.60 -11.37
N CYS A 66 3.60 2.96 -11.16
CA CYS A 66 3.21 3.90 -10.12
C CYS A 66 3.55 3.38 -8.71
N GLU A 67 3.27 2.10 -8.45
CA GLU A 67 3.53 1.43 -7.17
C GLU A 67 5.02 1.29 -6.91
N MET A 68 5.81 0.95 -7.95
CA MET A 68 7.26 0.85 -7.85
C MET A 68 7.89 2.20 -7.52
N ILE A 69 7.51 3.27 -8.24
CA ILE A 69 7.98 4.64 -7.97
C ILE A 69 7.65 5.04 -6.54
N ALA A 70 6.42 4.78 -6.10
CA ALA A 70 6.01 5.08 -4.75
C ALA A 70 6.81 4.31 -3.68
N GLY A 71 7.04 3.00 -3.90
CA GLY A 71 7.87 2.18 -3.03
C GLY A 71 9.28 2.74 -2.90
N VAL A 72 9.90 3.11 -4.02
CA VAL A 72 11.22 3.77 -4.03
C VAL A 72 11.18 5.08 -3.26
N ILE A 73 10.18 5.94 -3.47
CA ILE A 73 10.09 7.23 -2.75
C ILE A 73 9.96 6.99 -1.24
N ILE A 74 9.14 6.03 -0.81
CA ILE A 74 8.96 5.68 0.61
C ILE A 74 10.28 5.17 1.22
N LEU A 75 11.03 4.34 0.48
CA LEU A 75 12.33 3.83 0.93
C LEU A 75 13.40 4.92 0.97
N VAL A 76 13.48 5.78 -0.06
CA VAL A 76 14.41 6.91 -0.09
C VAL A 76 14.11 7.90 1.04
N ALA A 77 12.84 8.06 1.43
CA ALA A 77 12.45 8.89 2.57
C ALA A 77 13.01 8.40 3.93
N LEU A 78 13.55 7.17 4.01
CA LEU A 78 14.26 6.68 5.20
C LEU A 78 15.65 7.30 5.33
N PHE A 79 16.32 7.56 4.21
CA PHE A 79 17.70 8.04 4.16
C PHE A 79 17.79 9.53 3.84
N ALA A 80 16.82 10.08 3.12
CA ALA A 80 16.78 11.48 2.69
C ALA A 80 15.71 12.27 3.46
N PHE A 81 16.03 13.53 3.77
CA PHE A 81 15.05 14.50 4.28
C PHE A 81 14.09 14.95 3.18
N ILE A 82 13.09 14.12 2.88
CA ILE A 82 12.02 14.47 1.94
C ILE A 82 11.01 15.40 2.61
N SER A 83 10.51 16.38 1.86
CA SER A 83 9.50 17.33 2.35
C SER A 83 8.23 16.59 2.79
N ARG A 84 7.67 17.03 3.92
CA ARG A 84 6.44 16.43 4.49
C ARG A 84 5.27 16.48 3.51
N LYS A 85 5.17 17.56 2.72
CA LYS A 85 4.14 17.75 1.69
C LYS A 85 4.25 16.67 0.60
N ILE A 86 5.46 16.36 0.16
CA ILE A 86 5.71 15.32 -0.86
C ILE A 86 5.32 13.95 -0.29
N MET A 87 5.75 13.62 0.93
CA MET A 87 5.40 12.33 1.55
C MET A 87 3.89 12.16 1.73
N LYS A 88 3.18 13.22 2.11
CA LYS A 88 1.72 13.22 2.25
C LYS A 88 1.03 13.00 0.91
N MET A 89 1.49 13.67 -0.15
CA MET A 89 0.95 13.47 -1.50
C MET A 89 1.23 12.06 -2.02
N VAL A 90 2.46 11.56 -1.89
CA VAL A 90 2.85 10.21 -2.34
C VAL A 90 2.02 9.15 -1.60
N SER A 91 1.89 9.26 -0.28
CA SER A 91 1.08 8.33 0.50
C SER A 91 -0.39 8.36 0.11
N LEU A 92 -0.94 9.54 -0.18
CA LEU A 92 -2.32 9.69 -0.66
C LEU A 92 -2.51 9.07 -2.04
N THR A 93 -1.59 9.34 -2.97
CA THR A 93 -1.60 8.77 -4.31
C THR A 93 -1.61 7.24 -4.21
N VAL A 94 -0.67 6.66 -3.47
CA VAL A 94 -0.59 5.21 -3.27
C VAL A 94 -1.89 4.64 -2.69
N LEU A 95 -2.46 5.29 -1.68
CA LEU A 95 -3.72 4.87 -1.07
C LEU A 95 -4.87 4.88 -2.11
N VAL A 96 -4.98 5.93 -2.92
CA VAL A 96 -6.01 6.03 -3.95
C VAL A 96 -5.83 4.95 -5.01
N PHE A 97 -4.62 4.75 -5.53
CA PHE A 97 -4.32 3.68 -6.48
C PHE A 97 -4.64 2.30 -5.90
N TRP A 98 -4.29 2.07 -4.63
CA TRP A 98 -4.60 0.82 -3.94
C TRP A 98 -6.11 0.59 -3.81
N LEU A 99 -6.87 1.60 -3.41
CA LEU A 99 -8.34 1.50 -3.33
C LEU A 99 -8.98 1.27 -4.71
N LEU A 100 -8.49 1.96 -5.75
CA LEU A 100 -8.93 1.74 -7.12
C LEU A 100 -8.67 0.30 -7.56
N ARG A 101 -7.52 -0.28 -7.22
CA ARG A 101 -7.22 -1.68 -7.50
C ARG A 101 -8.25 -2.61 -6.88
N ILE A 102 -8.54 -2.46 -5.57
CA ILE A 102 -9.55 -3.28 -4.87
C ILE A 102 -10.92 -3.15 -5.55
N LEU A 103 -11.33 -1.93 -5.89
CA LEU A 103 -12.61 -1.67 -6.55
C LEU A 103 -12.70 -2.37 -7.90
N ILE A 104 -11.65 -2.26 -8.71
CA ILE A 104 -11.59 -2.88 -10.02
C ILE A 104 -11.58 -4.41 -9.86
N THR A 105 -10.60 -4.97 -9.17
CA THR A 105 -10.34 -6.43 -9.14
C THR A 105 -11.33 -7.22 -8.31
N LYS A 106 -11.85 -6.69 -7.20
CA LYS A 106 -12.68 -7.45 -6.24
C LYS A 106 -14.15 -7.04 -6.21
N LEU A 107 -14.51 -5.81 -6.61
CA LEU A 107 -15.92 -5.35 -6.57
C LEU A 107 -16.56 -5.30 -7.96
N LEU A 108 -15.91 -4.67 -8.93
CA LEU A 108 -16.48 -4.50 -10.28
C LEU A 108 -16.47 -5.82 -11.05
N PHE A 109 -15.37 -6.57 -10.99
CA PHE A 109 -15.26 -7.82 -11.74
C PHE A 109 -15.94 -9.03 -11.08
N LEU A 110 -16.33 -8.96 -9.80
CA LEU A 110 -17.08 -10.04 -9.14
C LEU A 110 -18.51 -10.20 -9.67
N GLY A 111 -19.06 -9.17 -10.31
CA GLY A 111 -20.46 -9.12 -10.75
C GLY A 111 -20.70 -9.16 -12.25
N LEU A 112 -19.68 -8.88 -13.08
CA LEU A 112 -19.89 -8.57 -14.51
C LEU A 112 -19.63 -9.74 -15.49
N TYR A 113 -18.82 -10.74 -15.14
CA TYR A 113 -18.37 -11.76 -16.11
C TYR A 113 -18.66 -13.23 -15.76
N GLY A 114 -19.52 -13.47 -14.77
CA GLY A 114 -20.23 -14.74 -14.65
C GLY A 114 -19.78 -15.63 -13.49
N GLY A 115 -20.76 -15.97 -12.66
CA GLY A 115 -20.68 -17.04 -11.68
C GLY A 115 -20.04 -16.63 -10.36
N PHE A 116 -20.87 -16.40 -9.35
CA PHE A 116 -20.45 -16.32 -7.95
C PHE A 116 -19.98 -17.72 -7.47
N VAL A 117 -18.80 -18.16 -7.94
CA VAL A 117 -18.14 -19.38 -7.46
C VAL A 117 -16.61 -19.21 -7.25
N PRO A 118 -16.06 -18.06 -6.80
CA PRO A 118 -14.82 -18.15 -6.05
C PRO A 118 -15.17 -18.70 -4.65
N ASN A 119 -14.32 -19.55 -4.08
CA ASN A 119 -14.42 -19.93 -2.68
C ASN A 119 -14.59 -18.66 -1.83
N PHE A 120 -15.81 -18.40 -1.32
CA PHE A 120 -16.16 -17.14 -0.66
C PHE A 120 -15.18 -16.81 0.47
N ALA A 121 -14.70 -17.83 1.19
CA ALA A 121 -13.69 -17.67 2.22
C ALA A 121 -12.35 -17.19 1.65
N MET A 122 -11.90 -17.70 0.50
CA MET A 122 -10.68 -17.26 -0.17
C MET A 122 -10.79 -15.84 -0.71
N TRP A 123 -11.93 -15.48 -1.31
CA TRP A 123 -12.20 -14.10 -1.75
C TRP A 123 -12.19 -13.13 -0.57
N PHE A 124 -12.90 -13.47 0.52
CA PHE A 124 -12.97 -12.64 1.71
C PHE A 124 -11.62 -12.52 2.41
N LEU A 125 -10.83 -13.60 2.44
CA LEU A 125 -9.45 -13.60 2.94
C LEU A 125 -8.57 -12.63 2.14
N MET A 126 -8.60 -12.69 0.80
CA MET A 126 -7.84 -11.76 -0.04
C MET A 126 -8.29 -10.31 0.16
N LEU A 127 -9.60 -10.05 0.17
CA LEU A 127 -10.15 -8.72 0.42
C LEU A 127 -9.72 -8.18 1.79
N SER A 128 -9.71 -9.03 2.83
CA SER A 128 -9.27 -8.64 4.17
C SER A 128 -7.78 -8.26 4.20
N ALA A 129 -6.93 -9.01 3.48
CA ALA A 129 -5.51 -8.68 3.36
C ALA A 129 -5.30 -7.33 2.65
N GLU A 130 -6.01 -7.11 1.54
CA GLU A 130 -5.97 -5.84 0.80
C GLU A 130 -6.49 -4.66 1.65
N ALA A 131 -7.52 -4.87 2.46
CA ALA A 131 -8.06 -3.88 3.39
C ALA A 131 -7.11 -3.55 4.54
N ILE A 132 -6.39 -4.55 5.08
CA ILE A 132 -5.35 -4.33 6.09
C ILE A 132 -4.22 -3.45 5.52
N ILE A 133 -3.81 -3.70 4.27
CA ILE A 133 -2.81 -2.88 3.58
C ILE A 133 -3.33 -1.45 3.38
N ALA A 134 -4.59 -1.29 2.96
CA ALA A 134 -5.23 0.02 2.83
C ALA A 134 -5.27 0.77 4.18
N ALA A 135 -5.57 0.07 5.28
CA ALA A 135 -5.56 0.64 6.62
C ALA A 135 -4.13 1.07 7.04
N ALA A 136 -3.12 0.24 6.76
CA ALA A 136 -1.72 0.58 7.03
C ALA A 136 -1.28 1.83 6.27
N LEU A 137 -1.66 1.95 5.00
CA LEU A 137 -1.42 3.15 4.18
C LEU A 137 -2.14 4.38 4.70
N TYR A 138 -3.38 4.23 5.16
CA TYR A 138 -4.14 5.33 5.74
C TYR A 138 -3.50 5.83 7.05
N ILE A 139 -3.08 4.92 7.93
CA ILE A 139 -2.32 5.25 9.15
C ILE A 139 -1.02 5.96 8.76
N PHE A 140 -0.33 5.47 7.73
CA PHE A 140 0.90 6.05 7.23
C PHE A 140 0.68 7.50 6.73
N TYR A 141 -0.33 7.71 5.88
CA TYR A 141 -0.75 9.02 5.38
C TYR A 141 -1.09 9.99 6.53
N ARG A 142 -1.88 9.56 7.50
CA ARG A 142 -2.34 10.39 8.62
C ARG A 142 -1.21 10.77 9.59
N SER A 143 -0.17 9.94 9.67
CA SER A 143 0.98 10.16 10.55
C SER A 143 1.96 11.20 10.01
N TYR A 144 1.82 11.62 8.75
CA TYR A 144 2.46 12.84 8.25
C TYR A 144 1.57 14.07 8.52
N PRO A 145 1.98 14.98 9.44
CA PRO A 145 1.28 16.24 9.62
C PRO A 145 1.34 17.10 8.33
#